data_AF-B0M2F7-F1
#
_entry.id   AF-B0M2F7-F1
#
_cell.length_a   1.000
_cell.length_b   1.000
_cell.length_c   1.000
_cell.angle_alpha   90.00
_cell.angle_beta   90.00
_cell.angle_gamma   90.00
#
_symmetry.space_group_name_H-M   'P 1'
#
loop_
_entity.id
_entity.type
_entity.pdbx_description
1 polymer ?
#
loop_
_entity_poly.entity_id
_entity_poly.type
_entity_poly.pdbx_seq_one_letter_code
_entity_poly.pdbx_strand_id
1 'polypeptide(L)'
;MLDRQTLYLFVIILCASVQGNTVVFNSCMSQKELPEDQALTALENWPDNHDLSLVEHSYKCFMTCVLMDLGVVDKMGQVQIDKYLKSGALDRNWVAIDLAPCRSKYHDEMDMCEYVFGLFNCFREMKLAAEIKV
;
A
#
# COMPACT_ATOMS: atom_id res chain seq x y z
N MET A 1 46.28 5.40 13.18
CA MET A 1 45.56 6.59 12.68
C MET A 1 45.18 6.28 11.25
N LEU A 2 43.89 6.17 10.95
CA LEU A 2 43.42 5.90 9.59
C LEU A 2 43.70 7.14 8.74
N ASP A 3 44.44 7.00 7.65
CA ASP A 3 44.82 8.13 6.81
C ASP A 3 43.60 8.72 6.09
N ARG A 4 43.66 10.02 5.83
CA ARG A 4 42.58 10.79 5.20
C ARG A 4 42.18 10.20 3.85
N GLN A 5 43.14 9.67 3.09
CA GLN A 5 42.85 9.02 1.80
C GLN A 5 42.10 7.69 1.98
N THR A 6 42.40 6.94 3.04
CA THR A 6 41.71 5.68 3.36
C THR A 6 40.24 5.93 3.70
N LEU A 7 39.95 6.99 4.45
CA LEU A 7 38.56 7.40 4.75
C LEU A 7 37.78 7.78 3.50
N TYR A 8 38.39 8.53 2.57
CA TYR A 8 37.73 8.87 1.30
C TYR A 8 37.44 7.64 0.45
N LEU A 9 38.35 6.67 0.40
CA LEU A 9 38.13 5.41 -0.31
C LEU A 9 36.97 4.61 0.30
N PHE A 10 36.88 4.54 1.63
CA PHE A 10 35.76 3.88 2.30
C PHE A 10 34.42 4.57 2.01
N VAL A 11 34.37 5.91 2.01
CA VAL A 11 33.16 6.67 1.68
C VAL A 11 32.74 6.44 0.22
N ILE A 12 33.69 6.41 -0.72
CA ILE A 12 33.40 6.15 -2.14
C ILE A 12 32.87 4.73 -2.34
N ILE A 13 33.47 3.73 -1.68
CA ILE A 13 33.03 2.32 -1.76
C ILE A 13 31.62 2.16 -1.17
N LEU A 14 31.35 2.78 -0.02
CA LEU A 14 30.03 2.75 0.62
C LEU A 14 28.96 3.46 -0.23
N CYS A 15 29.27 4.60 -0.85
CA CYS A 15 28.36 5.28 -1.77
C CYS A 15 28.13 4.48 -3.07
N ALA A 16 29.16 3.80 -3.59
CA ALA A 16 29.05 2.98 -4.79
C ALA A 16 28.26 1.68 -4.55
N SER A 17 28.26 1.15 -3.33
CA SER A 17 27.43 -0.01 -2.95
C SER A 17 25.98 0.35 -2.62
N VAL A 18 25.62 1.64 -2.55
CA VAL A 18 24.21 2.07 -2.59
C VAL A 18 23.73 2.11 -4.05
N GLN A 19 23.84 0.99 -4.75
CA GLN A 19 22.95 0.72 -5.88
C GLN A 19 21.65 0.17 -5.30
N GLY A 20 20.92 1.04 -4.63
CA GLY A 20 19.51 0.82 -4.36
C GLY A 20 18.78 0.88 -5.70
N ASN A 21 18.68 -0.26 -6.38
CA ASN A 21 17.69 -0.44 -7.43
C ASN A 21 16.31 -0.46 -6.76
N THR A 22 15.85 0.68 -6.25
CA THR A 22 14.42 0.88 -6.01
C THR A 22 13.80 1.21 -7.36
N VAL A 23 13.82 0.24 -8.28
CA VAL A 23 12.78 0.20 -9.30
C VAL A 23 11.52 0.02 -8.49
N VAL A 24 10.79 1.11 -8.28
CA VAL A 24 9.43 1.06 -7.75
C VAL A 24 8.69 0.15 -8.72
N PHE A 25 8.55 -1.12 -8.34
CA PHE A 25 7.86 -2.11 -9.14
C PHE A 25 6.39 -1.70 -9.11
N ASN A 26 6.00 -0.89 -10.10
CA ASN A 26 4.62 -0.53 -10.27
C ASN A 26 3.94 -1.70 -10.99
N SER A 27 3.28 -2.53 -10.20
CA SER A 27 2.50 -3.71 -10.62
C SER A 27 1.44 -3.39 -11.67
N CYS A 28 1.12 -2.10 -11.86
CA CYS A 28 0.07 -1.59 -12.73
C CYS A 28 0.58 -1.10 -14.09
N MET A 29 1.90 -1.04 -14.31
CA MET A 29 2.47 -0.52 -15.56
C MET A 29 2.01 -1.26 -16.84
N SER A 30 1.61 -2.52 -16.72
CA SER A 30 1.09 -3.32 -17.84
C SER A 30 -0.44 -3.39 -17.89
N GLN A 31 -1.13 -2.88 -16.87
CA GLN A 31 -2.59 -2.86 -16.83
C GLN A 31 -3.12 -1.59 -17.50
N LYS A 32 -4.25 -1.74 -18.19
CA LYS A 32 -5.01 -0.61 -18.70
C LYS A 32 -5.76 0.00 -17.52
N GLU A 33 -5.62 1.31 -17.30
CA GLU A 33 -6.38 2.05 -16.28
C GLU A 33 -7.88 1.72 -16.41
N LEU A 34 -8.51 1.39 -15.30
CA LEU A 34 -9.95 1.14 -15.26
C LEU A 34 -10.70 2.48 -15.26
N PRO A 35 -11.83 2.59 -15.97
CA PRO A 35 -12.72 3.72 -15.77
C PRO A 35 -13.26 3.70 -14.32
N GLU A 36 -13.53 4.89 -13.78
CA GLU A 36 -13.85 5.10 -12.36
C GLU A 36 -15.02 4.24 -11.88
N ASP A 37 -16.05 4.03 -12.70
CA ASP A 37 -17.22 3.19 -12.39
C ASP A 37 -16.85 1.71 -12.20
N GLN A 38 -15.96 1.18 -13.04
CA GLN A 38 -15.47 -0.20 -12.92
C GLN A 38 -14.53 -0.35 -11.73
N ALA A 39 -13.70 0.66 -11.46
CA ALA A 39 -12.83 0.69 -10.28
C ALA A 39 -13.66 0.69 -8.98
N LEU A 40 -14.72 1.49 -8.90
CA LEU A 40 -15.64 1.49 -7.77
C LEU A 40 -16.37 0.14 -7.62
N THR A 41 -16.84 -0.43 -8.73
CA THR A 41 -17.48 -1.77 -8.71
C THR A 41 -16.51 -2.84 -8.18
N ALA A 42 -15.22 -2.77 -8.52
CA ALA A 42 -14.22 -3.68 -7.98
C ALA A 42 -14.04 -3.53 -6.45
N LEU A 43 -14.07 -2.29 -5.94
CA LEU A 43 -14.01 -2.03 -4.49
C LEU A 43 -15.25 -2.55 -3.75
N GLU A 44 -16.44 -2.45 -4.35
CA GLU A 44 -17.68 -2.97 -3.77
C GLU A 44 -17.65 -4.51 -3.63
N ASN A 45 -16.95 -5.19 -4.54
CA ASN A 45 -16.80 -6.65 -4.55
C ASN A 45 -15.51 -7.13 -3.86
N TRP A 46 -15.01 -6.36 -2.89
CA TRP A 46 -13.84 -6.78 -2.09
C TRP A 46 -14.10 -8.12 -1.39
N PRO A 47 -13.17 -9.08 -1.43
CA PRO A 47 -13.40 -10.42 -0.87
C PRO A 47 -13.60 -10.38 0.65
N ASP A 48 -14.59 -11.11 1.14
CA ASP A 48 -14.86 -11.29 2.58
C ASP A 48 -13.94 -12.31 3.26
N ASN A 49 -12.86 -12.72 2.60
CA ASN A 49 -11.99 -13.76 3.13
C ASN A 49 -11.17 -13.25 4.31
N HIS A 50 -11.36 -13.87 5.46
CA HIS A 50 -10.61 -13.56 6.68
C HIS A 50 -9.16 -14.06 6.60
N ASP A 51 -8.86 -14.98 5.68
CA ASP A 51 -7.52 -15.47 5.41
C ASP A 51 -7.01 -14.90 4.07
N LEU A 52 -6.14 -13.89 4.18
CA LEU A 52 -5.52 -13.23 3.02
C LEU A 52 -4.56 -14.13 2.26
N SER A 53 -4.12 -15.26 2.85
CA SER A 53 -3.24 -16.22 2.15
C SER A 53 -3.98 -17.00 1.07
N LEU A 54 -5.31 -17.06 1.14
CA LEU A 54 -6.17 -17.72 0.15
C LEU A 54 -6.53 -16.81 -1.03
N VAL A 55 -6.21 -15.51 -0.94
CA VAL A 55 -6.41 -14.57 -2.04
C VAL A 55 -5.20 -14.64 -2.97
N GLU A 56 -5.44 -14.91 -4.24
CA GLU A 56 -4.41 -14.96 -5.27
C GLU A 56 -3.63 -13.65 -5.33
N HIS A 57 -2.30 -13.74 -5.39
CA HIS A 57 -1.39 -12.58 -5.46
C HIS A 57 -1.73 -11.65 -6.64
N SER A 58 -2.09 -12.21 -7.79
CA SER A 58 -2.52 -11.46 -8.97
C SER A 58 -3.76 -10.58 -8.71
N TYR A 59 -4.70 -11.06 -7.89
CA TYR A 59 -5.87 -10.30 -7.50
C TYR A 59 -5.52 -9.18 -6.53
N LYS A 60 -4.61 -9.42 -5.58
CA LYS A 60 -4.09 -8.38 -4.67
C LYS A 60 -3.43 -7.24 -5.47
N CYS A 61 -2.66 -7.59 -6.50
CA CYS A 61 -2.08 -6.60 -7.40
C CYS A 61 -3.14 -5.86 -8.20
N PHE A 62 -4.14 -6.55 -8.75
CA PHE A 62 -5.25 -5.91 -9.45
C PHE A 62 -5.97 -4.87 -8.56
N MET A 63 -6.31 -5.24 -7.32
CA MET A 63 -6.96 -4.31 -6.38
C MET A 63 -6.05 -3.15 -5.98
N THR A 64 -4.74 -3.38 -5.90
CA THR A 64 -3.75 -2.31 -5.69
C THR A 64 -3.79 -1.30 -6.84
N CYS A 65 -3.90 -1.77 -8.08
CA CYS A 65 -4.03 -0.90 -9.26
C CYS A 65 -5.33 -0.12 -9.26
N VAL A 66 -6.45 -0.75 -8.92
CA VAL A 66 -7.74 -0.07 -8.75
C VAL A 66 -7.63 1.09 -7.75
N LEU A 67 -6.96 0.87 -6.62
CA LEU A 67 -6.75 1.92 -5.61
C LEU A 67 -5.83 3.05 -6.10
N MET A 68 -4.85 2.73 -6.95
CA MET A 68 -3.99 3.74 -7.59
C MET A 68 -4.72 4.56 -8.65
N ASP A 69 -5.54 3.92 -9.49
CA ASP A 69 -6.33 4.57 -10.55
C ASP A 69 -7.33 5.57 -9.93
N LEU A 70 -7.89 5.24 -8.77
CA LEU A 70 -8.75 6.12 -7.99
C LEU A 70 -7.98 7.22 -7.23
N GLY A 71 -6.65 7.19 -7.26
CA GLY A 71 -5.77 8.13 -6.55
C GLY A 71 -5.85 8.00 -5.02
N VAL A 72 -6.35 6.88 -4.52
CA VAL A 72 -6.44 6.55 -3.09
C VAL A 72 -5.08 6.11 -2.56
N VAL A 73 -4.27 5.49 -3.41
CA VAL A 73 -2.88 5.11 -3.14
C VAL A 73 -2.00 5.74 -4.22
N ASP A 74 -0.86 6.31 -3.84
CA ASP A 74 0.10 6.81 -4.83
C ASP A 74 1.02 5.71 -5.37
N LYS A 75 1.88 6.06 -6.32
CA LYS A 75 2.84 5.14 -6.94
C LYS A 75 3.86 4.56 -5.96
N MET A 76 3.99 5.11 -4.76
CA MET A 76 4.87 4.62 -3.69
C MET A 76 4.12 3.76 -2.66
N GLY A 77 2.84 3.47 -2.88
CA GLY A 77 2.01 2.73 -1.94
C GLY A 77 1.48 3.58 -0.78
N GLN A 78 1.67 4.91 -0.81
CA GLN A 78 1.21 5.78 0.27
C GLN A 78 -0.26 6.13 0.11
N VAL A 79 -1.02 5.94 1.19
CA VAL A 79 -2.45 6.24 1.24
C VAL A 79 -2.69 7.75 1.23
N GLN A 80 -3.40 8.21 0.21
CA GLN A 80 -3.88 9.58 0.04
C GLN A 80 -5.18 9.76 0.84
N ILE A 81 -5.01 10.10 2.12
CA ILE A 81 -6.07 10.20 3.14
C ILE A 81 -7.25 11.09 2.70
N ASP A 82 -6.97 12.21 2.05
CA ASP A 82 -7.98 13.14 1.56
C ASP A 82 -8.85 12.55 0.43
N LYS A 83 -8.26 11.69 -0.42
CA LYS A 83 -8.94 10.97 -1.49
C LYS A 83 -9.72 9.77 -0.96
N TYR A 84 -9.13 9.05 0.00
CA TYR A 84 -9.75 7.90 0.63
C TYR A 84 -11.02 8.26 1.43
N LEU A 85 -11.07 9.46 1.99
CA LEU A 85 -12.28 9.99 2.64
C LEU A 85 -13.38 10.38 1.64
N LYS A 86 -13.00 10.89 0.47
CA LYS A 86 -13.95 11.31 -0.57
C LYS A 86 -14.61 10.14 -1.29
N SER A 87 -13.96 8.97 -1.33
CA SER A 87 -14.55 7.76 -1.92
C SER A 87 -15.67 7.16 -1.07
N GLY A 88 -15.92 7.66 0.15
CA GLY A 88 -16.96 7.14 1.04
C GLY A 88 -16.64 5.77 1.64
N ALA A 89 -15.43 5.24 1.41
CA ALA A 89 -15.00 3.95 1.94
C ALA A 89 -14.89 3.97 3.47
N LEU A 90 -14.49 5.09 4.08
CA LEU A 90 -14.39 5.29 5.54
C LEU A 90 -14.85 6.68 5.98
N ASP A 91 -15.39 6.77 7.20
CA ASP A 91 -15.78 8.02 7.85
C ASP A 91 -14.56 8.79 8.42
N ARG A 92 -14.63 10.13 8.39
CA ARG A 92 -13.55 11.09 8.70
C ARG A 92 -12.90 10.90 10.06
N ASN A 93 -13.65 10.39 11.03
CA ASN A 93 -13.17 10.17 12.38
C ASN A 93 -12.25 8.94 12.51
N TRP A 94 -12.31 7.99 11.58
CA TRP A 94 -11.52 6.74 11.62
C TRP A 94 -10.12 6.88 11.03
N VAL A 95 -9.95 7.84 10.12
CA VAL A 95 -8.80 7.89 9.22
C VAL A 95 -7.49 8.39 9.86
N ALA A 96 -7.54 9.02 11.03
CA ALA A 96 -6.33 9.50 11.72
C ALA A 96 -5.88 8.61 12.88
N ILE A 97 -6.80 7.92 13.56
CA ILE A 97 -6.51 7.19 14.81
C ILE A 97 -6.41 5.68 14.56
N ASP A 98 -7.16 5.14 13.60
CA ASP A 98 -7.31 3.70 13.42
C ASP A 98 -6.44 3.11 12.29
N LEU A 99 -5.74 3.95 11.52
CA LEU A 99 -4.87 3.44 10.45
C LEU A 99 -3.46 3.06 10.93
N ALA A 100 -3.03 3.56 12.09
CA ALA A 100 -1.68 3.31 12.62
C ALA A 100 -1.42 1.81 12.95
N PRO A 101 -2.35 1.07 13.58
CA PRO A 101 -2.17 -0.36 13.81
C PRO A 101 -2.00 -1.15 12.51
N CYS A 102 -2.82 -0.87 11.50
CA CYS A 102 -2.71 -1.55 10.20
C CYS A 102 -1.41 -1.19 9.47
N ARG A 103 -0.98 0.07 9.49
CA ARG A 103 0.33 0.46 8.94
C ARG A 103 1.48 -0.24 9.64
N SER A 104 1.41 -0.38 10.97
CA SER A 104 2.41 -1.10 11.75
C SER A 104 2.41 -2.59 11.42
N LYS A 105 1.24 -3.21 11.19
CA LYS A 105 1.12 -4.64 10.86
C LYS A 105 1.83 -5.02 9.56
N TYR A 106 1.84 -4.11 8.57
CA TYR A 106 2.42 -4.35 7.26
C TYR A 106 3.71 -3.54 7.01
N HIS A 107 4.33 -2.97 8.04
CA HIS A 107 5.48 -2.07 7.87
C HIS A 107 6.68 -2.73 7.16
N ASP A 108 6.89 -4.01 7.41
CA ASP A 108 8.01 -4.78 6.88
C ASP A 108 7.68 -5.50 5.55
N GLU A 109 6.46 -5.33 5.02
CA GLU A 109 6.06 -5.94 3.75
C GLU A 109 6.70 -5.19 2.58
N MET A 110 7.45 -5.92 1.76
CA MET A 110 8.19 -5.37 0.62
C MET A 110 7.40 -5.49 -0.69
N ASP A 111 6.49 -6.46 -0.78
CA ASP A 111 5.61 -6.61 -1.92
C ASP A 111 4.50 -5.56 -1.85
N MET A 112 4.49 -4.63 -2.81
CA MET A 112 3.52 -3.53 -2.84
C MET A 112 2.07 -4.02 -2.91
N CYS A 113 1.82 -5.14 -3.59
CA CYS A 113 0.47 -5.71 -3.70
C CYS A 113 0.02 -6.30 -2.37
N GLU A 114 0.88 -7.04 -1.68
CA GLU A 114 0.61 -7.57 -0.33
C GLU A 114 0.45 -6.45 0.68
N TYR A 115 1.33 -5.44 0.63
CA TYR A 115 1.28 -4.26 1.50
C TYR A 115 -0.04 -3.52 1.36
N VAL A 116 -0.38 -3.07 0.15
CA VAL A 116 -1.58 -2.26 -0.08
C VAL A 116 -2.84 -3.08 0.17
N PHE A 117 -2.93 -4.30 -0.36
CA PHE A 117 -4.11 -5.14 -0.16
C PHE A 117 -4.32 -5.46 1.32
N GLY A 118 -3.27 -5.86 2.04
CA GLY A 118 -3.32 -6.15 3.47
C GLY A 118 -3.71 -4.93 4.31
N LEU A 119 -3.14 -3.77 3.99
CA LEU A 119 -3.45 -2.50 4.65
C LEU A 119 -4.94 -2.16 4.53
N PHE A 120 -5.51 -2.22 3.32
CA PHE A 120 -6.92 -1.90 3.09
C PHE A 120 -7.87 -2.95 3.65
N ASN A 121 -7.48 -4.24 3.63
CA ASN A 121 -8.26 -5.27 4.30
C ASN A 121 -8.32 -5.05 5.82
N CYS A 122 -7.20 -4.69 6.43
CA CYS A 122 -7.15 -4.35 7.85
C CYS A 122 -8.04 -3.13 8.18
N PHE A 123 -8.04 -2.10 7.33
CA PHE A 123 -8.96 -0.97 7.49
C PHE A 123 -10.43 -1.40 7.44
N ARG A 124 -10.77 -2.30 6.52
CA ARG A 124 -12.12 -2.86 6.38
C ARG A 124 -12.53 -3.68 7.62
N GLU A 125 -11.65 -4.54 8.13
CA GLU A 125 -11.89 -5.31 9.36
C GLU A 125 -12.15 -4.40 10.56
N MET A 126 -11.36 -3.33 10.71
CA MET A 126 -11.55 -2.35 11.78
C MET A 126 -12.88 -1.62 11.65
N LYS A 127 -13.27 -1.22 10.43
CA LYS A 127 -14.58 -0.60 10.16
C LYS A 127 -15.72 -1.53 10.56
N LEU A 128 -15.71 -2.78 10.09
CA LEU A 128 -16.75 -3.76 10.39
C LEU A 128 -16.83 -4.06 11.89
N ALA A 129 -15.68 -4.21 12.55
CA ALA A 129 -15.63 -4.43 14.01
C ALA A 129 -16.15 -3.23 14.82
N ALA A 130 -16.07 -2.02 14.26
CA ALA A 130 -16.63 -0.82 14.87
C ALA A 130 -18.15 -0.73 14.68
N GLU A 131 -18.65 -1.02 13.48
CA GLU A 131 -20.09 -1.02 13.18
C GLU A 131 -20.86 -2.04 14.03
N ILE A 132 -20.24 -3.17 14.39
CA ILE A 132 -20.83 -4.18 15.30
C ILE A 132 -20.96 -3.69 16.75
N LYS A 133 -20.14 -2.71 17.16
CA LYS A 133 -20.12 -2.20 18.55
C LYS A 133 -21.10 -1.03 18.79
N VAL A 134 -21.74 -0.53 17.73
CA VAL A 134 -22.76 0.54 17.76
C VAL A 134 -24.15 -0.10 17.77
#